data_AF-A0A842YBM7-F1
#
_entry.id   AF-A0A842YBM7-F1
#
_cell.length_a   1.000
_cell.length_b   1.000
_cell.length_c   1.000
_cell.angle_alpha   90.00
_cell.angle_beta   90.00
_cell.angle_gamma   90.00
#
_symmetry.space_group_name_H-M   'P 1'
#
loop_
_entity.id
_entity.type
_entity.pdbx_description
1 polymer ?
#
loop_
_entity_poly.entity_id
_entity_poly.type
_entity_poly.pdbx_seq_one_letter_code
_entity_poly.pdbx_strand_id
1 'polypeptide(L)'
;ATASELSNHGWSASTGNLPAAYLTGFLAGLRAKNRGIKGAILDVGLNPPIKGSRIYAALKGVVDAGLEVPHNPDILPADDRISGEHIVSSYNHFSGIEGSMMFSKIGKKKTAITTIPKQVDAVKKALLEIPAATLKQTKPRKAPAKTAAKPAAKKPKKVVPEVKPPRAVPRKPKPKKLIARGKGKKGTRSKT
;
A
#
# COMPACT_ATOMS: atom_id res chain seq x y z
N ALA A 1 -8.13 -5.42 -9.64
CA ALA A 1 -9.30 -4.81 -8.97
C ALA A 1 -8.85 -3.48 -8.41
N THR A 2 -9.70 -2.46 -8.42
CA THR A 2 -9.42 -1.18 -7.78
C THR A 2 -10.52 -0.87 -6.77
N ALA A 3 -10.17 -0.21 -5.66
CA ALA A 3 -11.14 0.04 -4.60
C ALA A 3 -12.30 0.95 -5.06
N SER A 4 -12.08 1.81 -6.06
CA SER A 4 -13.12 2.62 -6.68
C SER A 4 -14.17 1.79 -7.44
N GLU A 5 -13.85 0.58 -7.89
CA GLU A 5 -14.83 -0.30 -8.55
C GLU A 5 -15.88 -0.83 -7.56
N LEU A 6 -15.61 -0.80 -6.25
CA LEU A 6 -16.56 -1.30 -5.25
C LEU A 6 -17.87 -0.50 -5.24
N SER A 7 -17.87 0.76 -5.65
CA SER A 7 -19.10 1.57 -5.76
C SER A 7 -20.11 0.95 -6.72
N ASN A 8 -19.64 0.28 -7.77
CA ASN A 8 -20.48 -0.39 -8.75
C ASN A 8 -21.13 -1.66 -8.19
N HIS A 9 -20.65 -2.14 -7.04
CA HIS A 9 -21.12 -3.35 -6.37
C HIS A 9 -21.89 -3.03 -5.08
N GLY A 10 -22.29 -1.77 -4.87
CA GLY A 10 -23.11 -1.35 -3.72
C GLY A 10 -22.31 -0.82 -2.53
N TRP A 11 -20.99 -0.64 -2.65
CA TRP A 11 -20.18 -0.04 -1.59
C TRP A 11 -20.34 1.49 -1.56
N SER A 12 -20.84 2.03 -0.46
CA SER A 12 -21.08 3.48 -0.32
C SER A 12 -20.13 4.19 0.65
N ALA A 13 -19.40 3.43 1.47
CA ALA A 13 -18.45 3.95 2.44
C ALA A 13 -17.09 4.32 1.81
N SER A 14 -16.18 4.89 2.60
CA SER A 14 -14.83 5.23 2.13
C SER A 14 -14.07 4.00 1.64
N THR A 15 -13.27 4.15 0.60
CA THR A 15 -12.44 3.09 0.01
C THR A 15 -11.07 2.95 0.67
N GLY A 16 -10.73 3.81 1.63
CA GLY A 16 -9.43 3.84 2.31
C GLY A 16 -9.32 3.00 3.58
N ASN A 17 -10.34 2.21 3.93
CA ASN A 17 -10.44 1.47 5.18
C ASN A 17 -10.10 -0.02 5.04
N LEU A 18 -10.10 -0.74 6.17
CA LEU A 18 -9.83 -2.18 6.23
C LEU A 18 -10.87 -3.03 5.44
N PRO A 19 -12.19 -2.83 5.62
CA PRO A 19 -13.18 -3.59 4.87
C PRO A 19 -13.08 -3.41 3.35
N ALA A 20 -12.86 -2.18 2.88
CA ALA A 20 -12.69 -1.92 1.44
C ALA A 20 -11.43 -2.62 0.89
N ALA A 21 -10.34 -2.67 1.65
CA ALA A 21 -9.14 -3.41 1.24
C ALA A 21 -9.42 -4.92 1.13
N TYR A 22 -10.14 -5.49 2.09
CA TYR A 22 -10.60 -6.89 2.04
C TYR A 22 -11.46 -7.17 0.80
N LEU A 23 -12.51 -6.38 0.56
CA LEU A 23 -13.40 -6.55 -0.59
C LEU A 23 -12.66 -6.38 -1.93
N THR A 24 -11.70 -5.45 -1.98
CA THR A 24 -10.85 -5.26 -3.18
C THR A 24 -9.97 -6.48 -3.43
N GLY A 25 -9.39 -7.06 -2.37
CA GLY A 25 -8.64 -8.31 -2.43
C GLY A 25 -9.50 -9.48 -2.88
N PHE A 26 -10.71 -9.61 -2.32
CA PHE A 26 -11.68 -10.63 -2.70
C PHE A 26 -12.05 -10.56 -4.18
N LEU A 27 -12.37 -9.36 -4.68
CA LEU A 27 -12.61 -9.13 -6.12
C LEU A 27 -11.39 -9.47 -6.98
N ALA A 28 -10.18 -9.17 -6.51
CA ALA A 28 -8.95 -9.54 -7.22
C ALA A 28 -8.77 -11.06 -7.28
N GLY A 29 -9.02 -11.77 -6.18
CA GLY A 29 -8.96 -13.21 -6.09
C GLY A 29 -9.97 -13.89 -7.01
N LEU A 30 -11.23 -13.45 -7.01
CA LEU A 30 -12.27 -13.98 -7.91
C LEU A 30 -11.89 -13.81 -9.38
N ARG A 31 -11.35 -12.64 -9.76
CA ARG A 31 -10.85 -12.39 -11.12
C ARG A 31 -9.67 -13.28 -11.48
N ALA A 32 -8.76 -13.54 -10.54
CA ALA A 32 -7.61 -14.40 -10.75
C ALA A 32 -8.03 -15.87 -10.90
N LYS A 33 -8.94 -16.35 -10.06
CA LYS A 33 -9.53 -17.70 -10.12
C LYS A 33 -10.21 -17.94 -11.47
N ASN A 34 -11.00 -16.97 -11.94
CA ASN A 34 -11.65 -17.03 -13.25
C ASN A 34 -10.66 -17.02 -14.44
N ARG A 35 -9.42 -16.57 -14.21
CA ARG A 35 -8.32 -16.66 -15.20
C ARG A 35 -7.51 -17.96 -15.08
N GLY A 36 -7.93 -18.89 -14.22
CA GLY A 36 -7.23 -20.16 -13.99
C GLY A 36 -5.99 -20.06 -13.09
N ILE A 37 -5.80 -18.93 -12.39
CA ILE A 37 -4.68 -18.76 -11.45
C ILE A 37 -5.03 -19.47 -10.15
N LYS A 38 -4.19 -20.42 -9.72
CA LYS A 38 -4.42 -21.24 -8.52
C LYS A 38 -3.78 -20.66 -7.25
N GLY A 39 -2.64 -20.00 -7.38
CA GLY A 39 -1.94 -19.42 -6.25
C GLY A 39 -1.14 -18.17 -6.58
N ALA A 40 -0.67 -17.48 -5.54
CA ALA A 40 0.10 -16.25 -5.63
C ALA A 40 1.07 -16.11 -4.46
N ILE A 41 2.04 -15.22 -4.61
CA ILE A 41 2.95 -14.79 -3.53
C ILE A 41 2.60 -13.33 -3.21
N LEU A 42 2.50 -13.02 -1.92
CA LEU A 42 2.28 -11.65 -1.47
C LEU A 42 3.56 -10.83 -1.59
N ASP A 43 3.50 -9.73 -2.33
CA ASP A 43 4.52 -8.68 -2.31
C ASP A 43 3.97 -7.44 -1.58
N VAL A 44 4.63 -7.06 -0.49
CA VAL A 44 4.26 -5.91 0.34
C VAL A 44 5.00 -4.62 -0.06
N GLY A 45 6.00 -4.73 -0.94
CA GLY A 45 6.89 -3.64 -1.31
C GLY A 45 7.64 -3.07 -0.10
N LEU A 46 7.66 -1.74 0.01
CA LEU A 46 8.34 -1.01 1.09
C LEU A 46 7.46 -0.82 2.35
N ASN A 47 6.27 -1.43 2.39
CA ASN A 47 5.39 -1.29 3.55
C ASN A 47 5.88 -2.17 4.71
N PRO A 48 5.86 -1.66 5.95
CA PRO A 48 6.22 -2.46 7.11
C PRO A 48 5.20 -3.60 7.33
N PRO A 49 5.65 -4.82 7.67
CA PRO A 49 4.78 -5.97 7.91
C PRO A 49 4.10 -5.86 9.29
N ILE A 50 3.04 -5.05 9.37
CA ILE A 50 2.26 -4.85 10.60
C ILE A 50 1.06 -5.77 10.61
N LYS A 51 0.89 -6.56 11.68
CA LYS A 51 -0.27 -7.46 11.89
C LYS A 51 -1.59 -6.71 11.73
N GLY A 52 -2.53 -7.31 10.99
CA GLY A 52 -3.87 -6.75 10.78
C GLY A 52 -3.90 -5.46 9.94
N SER A 53 -2.82 -5.12 9.24
CA SER A 53 -2.79 -3.98 8.32
C SER A 53 -3.72 -4.16 7.12
N ARG A 54 -3.98 -3.08 6.38
CA ARG A 54 -4.80 -3.10 5.16
C ARG A 54 -4.28 -4.04 4.08
N ILE A 55 -2.97 -4.27 4.04
CA ILE A 55 -2.34 -5.18 3.08
C ILE A 55 -2.74 -6.62 3.41
N TYR A 56 -2.70 -6.99 4.70
CA TYR A 56 -3.13 -8.32 5.14
C TYR A 56 -4.65 -8.51 5.07
N ALA A 57 -5.45 -7.44 5.16
CA ALA A 57 -6.87 -7.51 4.85
C ALA A 57 -7.12 -7.86 3.38
N ALA A 58 -6.39 -7.23 2.45
CA ALA A 58 -6.46 -7.57 1.03
C ALA A 58 -6.00 -9.02 0.77
N LEU A 59 -4.94 -9.47 1.43
CA LEU A 59 -4.51 -10.87 1.40
C LEU A 59 -5.63 -11.81 1.85
N LYS A 60 -6.25 -11.55 3.01
CA LYS A 60 -7.36 -12.34 3.53
C LYS A 60 -8.50 -12.43 2.51
N GLY A 61 -8.83 -11.33 1.84
CA GLY A 61 -9.81 -11.33 0.75
C GLY A 61 -9.43 -12.25 -0.41
N VAL A 62 -8.16 -12.24 -0.83
CA VAL A 62 -7.67 -13.13 -1.90
C VAL A 62 -7.76 -14.61 -1.48
N VAL A 63 -7.39 -14.92 -0.25
CA VAL A 63 -7.45 -16.29 0.31
C VAL A 63 -8.91 -16.76 0.38
N ASP A 64 -9.81 -15.93 0.90
CA ASP A 64 -11.25 -16.24 0.99
C ASP A 64 -11.91 -16.40 -0.39
N ALA A 65 -11.36 -15.80 -1.44
CA ALA A 65 -11.81 -16.01 -2.82
C ALA A 65 -11.37 -17.38 -3.40
N GLY A 66 -10.53 -18.13 -2.67
CA GLY A 66 -10.09 -19.48 -3.01
C GLY A 66 -8.77 -19.53 -3.78
N LEU A 67 -7.90 -18.52 -3.65
CA LEU A 67 -6.52 -18.60 -4.12
C LEU A 67 -5.59 -19.10 -3.01
N GLU A 68 -4.65 -19.95 -3.38
CA GLU A 68 -3.61 -20.43 -2.48
C GLU A 68 -2.49 -19.37 -2.35
N VAL A 69 -2.33 -18.80 -1.16
CA VAL A 69 -1.24 -17.87 -0.87
C VAL A 69 -0.57 -18.33 0.43
N PRO A 70 0.75 -18.61 0.44
CA PRO A 70 1.46 -18.94 1.67
C PRO A 70 1.44 -17.77 2.64
N HIS A 71 0.86 -17.96 3.83
CA HIS A 71 0.82 -16.95 4.88
C HIS A 71 0.65 -17.59 6.26
N ASN A 72 1.03 -16.84 7.31
CA ASN A 72 0.67 -17.20 8.68
C ASN A 72 -0.72 -16.65 9.00
N PRO A 73 -1.70 -17.49 9.42
CA PRO A 73 -3.03 -17.02 9.83
C PRO A 73 -3.02 -15.93 10.90
N ASP A 74 -2.03 -15.93 11.79
CA ASP A 74 -1.94 -14.98 12.91
C ASP A 74 -1.71 -13.53 12.48
N ILE A 75 -1.23 -13.30 11.25
CA ILE A 75 -0.96 -11.96 10.73
C ILE A 75 -2.23 -11.29 10.15
N LEU A 76 -3.24 -12.09 9.86
CA LEU A 76 -4.49 -11.63 9.29
C LEU A 76 -5.26 -10.78 10.32
N PRO A 77 -6.03 -9.78 9.85
CA PRO A 77 -6.94 -9.07 10.75
C PRO A 77 -8.05 -10.00 11.24
N ALA A 78 -8.53 -9.75 12.46
CA ALA A 78 -9.71 -10.43 13.00
C ALA A 78 -10.97 -10.12 12.17
N ASP A 79 -11.97 -11.01 12.21
CA ASP A 79 -13.18 -10.87 11.40
C ASP A 79 -13.99 -9.61 11.76
N ASP A 80 -14.06 -9.22 13.04
CA ASP A 80 -14.71 -7.97 13.50
C ASP A 80 -14.06 -6.71 12.88
N ARG A 81 -12.77 -6.79 12.57
CA ARG A 81 -12.03 -5.72 11.88
C ARG A 81 -12.36 -5.68 10.40
N ILE A 82 -12.60 -6.85 9.79
CA ILE A 82 -12.98 -6.99 8.38
C ILE A 82 -14.43 -6.54 8.17
N SER A 83 -15.35 -6.89 9.08
CA SER A 83 -16.75 -6.44 9.07
C SER A 83 -16.85 -4.92 9.26
N GLY A 84 -15.87 -4.29 9.91
CA GLY A 84 -15.83 -2.85 10.10
C GLY A 84 -16.53 -2.38 11.38
N GLU A 85 -16.82 -3.29 12.32
CA GLU A 85 -17.40 -2.97 13.63
C GLU A 85 -16.57 -1.94 14.40
N HIS A 86 -15.24 -2.04 14.33
CA HIS A 86 -14.34 -1.06 14.93
C HIS A 86 -14.57 0.39 14.41
N ILE A 87 -15.00 0.55 13.16
CA ILE A 87 -15.31 1.86 12.56
C ILE A 87 -16.62 2.37 13.16
N VAL A 88 -17.63 1.51 13.30
CA VAL A 88 -18.92 1.85 13.92
C VAL A 88 -18.73 2.23 15.39
N SER A 89 -17.97 1.43 16.13
CA SER A 89 -17.63 1.71 17.53
C SER A 89 -16.89 3.03 17.68
N SER A 90 -15.91 3.31 16.81
CA SER A 90 -15.18 4.58 16.82
C SER A 90 -16.12 5.76 16.54
N TYR A 91 -17.00 5.61 15.54
CA TYR A 91 -17.98 6.64 15.21
C TYR A 91 -18.90 6.97 16.38
N ASN A 92 -19.43 5.94 17.07
CA ASN A 92 -20.28 6.12 18.24
C ASN A 92 -19.53 6.86 19.36
N HIS A 93 -18.29 6.47 19.65
CA HIS A 93 -17.47 7.10 20.67
C HIS A 93 -17.22 8.59 20.38
N PHE A 94 -16.75 8.92 19.16
CA PHE A 94 -16.44 10.30 18.79
C PHE A 94 -17.68 11.17 18.55
N SER A 95 -18.84 10.57 18.25
CA SER A 95 -20.10 11.30 18.10
C SER A 95 -20.63 11.87 19.42
N GLY A 96 -20.23 11.29 20.55
CA GLY A 96 -20.60 11.77 21.89
C GLY A 96 -19.64 12.82 22.47
N ILE A 97 -18.54 13.13 21.77
CA ILE A 97 -17.55 14.11 22.24
C ILE A 97 -17.78 15.43 21.52
N GLU A 98 -18.20 16.45 22.27
CA GLU A 98 -18.36 17.81 21.75
C GLU A 98 -17.00 18.39 21.31
N GLY A 99 -16.96 19.01 20.13
CA GLY A 99 -15.74 19.57 19.54
C GLY A 99 -14.85 18.58 18.77
N SER A 100 -15.24 17.31 18.65
CA SER A 100 -14.49 16.34 17.85
C SER A 100 -14.54 16.66 16.35
N MET A 101 -13.37 16.80 15.74
CA MET A 101 -13.19 16.98 14.28
C MET A 101 -13.13 15.63 13.53
N MET A 102 -13.39 14.51 14.20
CA MET A 102 -13.45 13.21 13.54
C MET A 102 -14.76 13.03 12.78
N PHE A 103 -14.69 12.33 11.64
CA PHE A 103 -15.85 12.04 10.79
C PHE A 103 -16.60 13.27 10.25
N SER A 104 -16.04 14.48 10.28
CA SER A 104 -16.73 15.72 9.85
C SER A 104 -17.23 15.67 8.41
N LYS A 105 -16.44 15.06 7.50
CA LYS A 105 -16.84 14.87 6.10
C LYS A 105 -17.99 13.88 5.93
N ILE A 106 -18.17 12.96 6.89
CA ILE A 106 -19.10 11.84 6.81
C ILE A 106 -20.36 12.09 7.66
N GLY A 107 -20.33 13.03 8.62
CA GLY A 107 -21.47 13.43 9.46
C GLY A 107 -22.74 13.83 8.69
N LYS A 108 -22.63 14.17 7.40
CA LYS A 108 -23.77 14.42 6.49
C LYS A 108 -24.47 13.14 5.99
N LYS A 109 -23.82 11.97 6.04
CA LYS A 109 -24.32 10.66 5.60
C LYS A 109 -24.22 9.62 6.75
N LYS A 110 -24.80 9.94 7.91
CA LYS A 110 -24.72 9.11 9.15
C LYS A 110 -25.07 7.63 8.92
N THR A 111 -26.01 7.36 8.02
CA THR A 111 -26.47 6.01 7.67
C THR A 111 -25.40 5.13 7.01
N ALA A 112 -24.39 5.72 6.36
CA ALA A 112 -23.36 4.94 5.66
C ALA A 112 -22.35 4.28 6.61
N ILE A 113 -22.10 4.85 7.79
CA ILE A 113 -21.12 4.28 8.74
C ILE A 113 -21.74 3.15 9.55
N THR A 114 -22.92 3.38 10.13
CA THR A 114 -23.58 2.38 10.98
C THR A 114 -23.96 1.10 10.22
N THR A 115 -24.13 1.21 8.90
CA THR A 115 -24.46 0.08 8.03
C THR A 115 -23.23 -0.62 7.43
N ILE A 116 -22.00 -0.21 7.75
CA ILE A 116 -20.78 -0.81 7.17
C ILE A 116 -20.77 -2.35 7.25
N PRO A 117 -21.01 -2.99 8.42
CA PRO A 117 -20.97 -4.46 8.48
C PRO A 117 -21.97 -5.12 7.52
N LYS A 118 -23.19 -4.58 7.46
CA LYS A 118 -24.21 -5.06 6.51
C LYS A 118 -23.81 -4.84 5.06
N GLN A 119 -23.17 -3.71 4.76
CA GLN A 119 -22.66 -3.42 3.41
C GLN A 119 -21.54 -4.38 3.01
N VAL A 120 -20.65 -4.76 3.92
CA VAL A 120 -19.58 -5.73 3.64
C VAL A 120 -20.17 -7.05 3.18
N ASP A 121 -21.16 -7.57 3.90
CA ASP A 121 -21.82 -8.83 3.55
C ASP A 121 -22.60 -8.73 2.23
N ALA A 122 -23.33 -7.64 2.03
CA ALA A 122 -24.10 -7.40 0.80
C ALA A 122 -23.17 -7.32 -0.43
N VAL A 123 -22.07 -6.57 -0.33
CA VAL A 123 -21.09 -6.46 -1.42
C VAL A 123 -20.41 -7.81 -1.64
N LYS A 124 -20.03 -8.54 -0.58
CA LYS A 124 -19.42 -9.87 -0.73
C LYS A 124 -20.33 -10.85 -1.48
N LYS A 125 -21.63 -10.84 -1.18
CA LYS A 125 -22.64 -11.63 -1.91
C LYS A 125 -22.77 -11.17 -3.37
N ALA A 126 -22.91 -9.86 -3.58
CA ALA A 126 -22.97 -9.29 -4.92
C ALA A 126 -21.73 -9.63 -5.76
N LEU A 127 -20.54 -9.72 -5.15
CA LEU A 127 -19.30 -10.12 -5.81
C LEU A 127 -19.26 -11.61 -6.19
N LEU A 128 -19.88 -12.49 -5.40
CA LEU A 128 -19.98 -13.92 -5.68
C LEU A 128 -20.95 -14.22 -6.83
N GLU A 129 -22.01 -13.44 -6.96
CA GLU A 129 -23.04 -13.60 -7.99
C GLU A 129 -22.60 -13.08 -9.37
N ILE A 130 -21.44 -12.40 -9.45
CA ILE A 130 -20.94 -11.82 -10.70
C ILE A 130 -20.66 -12.93 -11.73
N PRO A 131 -21.29 -12.88 -12.93
CA PRO A 131 -20.99 -13.81 -13.99
C PRO A 131 -19.53 -13.71 -14.43
N ALA A 132 -18.88 -14.85 -14.62
CA ALA A 132 -17.49 -14.98 -15.06
C ALA A 132 -17.12 -14.13 -16.30
N ALA A 133 -18.09 -13.84 -17.17
CA ALA A 133 -17.90 -13.00 -18.35
C ALA A 133 -17.53 -11.54 -18.01
N THR A 134 -18.12 -10.96 -16.96
CA THR A 134 -17.92 -9.54 -16.60
C THR A 134 -16.64 -9.30 -15.79
N LEU A 135 -16.08 -10.35 -15.19
CA LEU A 135 -14.79 -10.32 -14.49
C LEU A 135 -13.59 -10.14 -15.44
N LYS A 136 -13.79 -10.34 -16.76
CA LYS A 136 -12.79 -10.08 -17.81
C LYS A 136 -12.70 -8.59 -18.15
N GLN A 137 -12.24 -7.76 -17.21
CA GLN A 137 -11.70 -6.46 -17.61
C GLN A 137 -10.29 -6.64 -18.19
N THR A 138 -10.22 -6.91 -19.50
CA THR A 138 -9.04 -6.63 -20.31
C THR A 138 -9.19 -5.22 -20.85
N LYS A 139 -8.68 -4.21 -20.12
CA LYS A 139 -8.24 -3.01 -20.84
C LYS A 139 -7.11 -3.47 -21.76
N PRO A 140 -7.15 -3.21 -23.08
CA PRO A 140 -6.00 -3.48 -23.91
C PRO A 140 -4.84 -2.69 -23.31
N ARG A 141 -3.79 -3.40 -22.88
CA ARG A 141 -2.50 -2.75 -22.67
C ARG A 141 -2.16 -2.14 -24.02
N LYS A 142 -2.09 -0.80 -24.11
CA LYS A 142 -1.35 -0.16 -25.20
C LYS A 142 0.01 -0.85 -25.18
N ALA A 143 0.35 -1.57 -26.25
CA ALA A 143 1.59 -2.31 -26.32
C ALA A 143 2.73 -1.38 -25.87
N PRO A 144 3.68 -1.84 -25.03
CA PRO A 144 4.89 -1.07 -24.84
C PRO A 144 5.45 -0.78 -26.23
N ALA A 145 5.74 0.50 -26.50
CA ALA A 145 6.30 0.94 -27.77
C ALA A 145 7.38 -0.05 -28.21
N LYS A 146 7.28 -0.53 -29.45
CA LYS A 146 8.15 -1.54 -30.06
C LYS A 146 9.58 -1.39 -29.53
N THR A 147 10.05 -2.35 -28.74
CA THR A 147 11.45 -2.51 -28.41
C THR A 147 12.23 -2.61 -29.72
N ALA A 148 13.19 -1.70 -29.89
CA ALA A 148 14.18 -1.77 -30.95
C ALA A 148 14.86 -3.16 -30.94
N ALA A 149 15.24 -3.59 -32.13
CA ALA A 149 15.66 -4.94 -32.47
C ALA A 149 16.78 -5.52 -31.58
N LYS A 150 16.69 -6.84 -31.44
CA LYS A 150 17.63 -7.85 -30.92
C LYS A 150 19.13 -7.43 -30.97
N PRO A 151 19.90 -7.58 -29.86
CA PRO A 151 21.33 -7.30 -29.86
C PRO A 151 22.13 -8.32 -30.70
N ALA A 152 23.05 -7.80 -31.50
CA ALA A 152 23.99 -8.58 -32.31
C ALA A 152 25.03 -9.32 -31.45
N ALA A 153 25.64 -10.35 -32.07
CA ALA A 153 26.42 -11.45 -31.51
C ALA A 153 27.50 -11.12 -30.45
N LYS A 154 27.67 -12.08 -29.53
CA LYS A 154 28.70 -12.12 -28.48
C LYS A 154 30.13 -12.07 -29.07
N LYS A 155 30.94 -11.11 -28.63
CA LYS A 155 32.42 -11.12 -28.78
C LYS A 155 33.05 -12.04 -27.71
N PRO A 156 34.19 -12.70 -27.99
CA PRO A 156 34.78 -13.72 -27.11
C PRO A 156 35.29 -13.14 -25.77
N LYS A 157 35.19 -13.97 -24.72
CA LYS A 157 35.56 -13.66 -23.34
C LYS A 157 37.05 -13.27 -23.24
N LYS A 158 37.33 -12.11 -22.64
CA LYS A 158 38.68 -11.71 -22.21
C LYS A 158 38.95 -12.31 -20.82
N VAL A 159 40.10 -12.94 -20.68
CA VAL A 159 40.58 -13.67 -19.49
C VAL A 159 40.68 -12.74 -18.28
N VAL A 160 40.27 -13.23 -17.10
CA VAL A 160 40.31 -12.52 -15.82
C VAL A 160 41.71 -12.67 -15.19
N PRO A 161 42.45 -11.60 -14.89
CA PRO A 161 43.67 -11.71 -14.08
C PRO A 161 43.34 -11.84 -12.58
N GLU A 162 43.99 -12.81 -11.93
CA GLU A 162 43.72 -13.35 -10.59
C GLU A 162 44.32 -12.54 -9.42
N VAL A 163 44.38 -11.20 -9.50
CA VAL A 163 44.83 -10.38 -8.35
C VAL A 163 43.88 -9.22 -8.11
N LYS A 164 43.11 -9.29 -7.01
CA LYS A 164 42.28 -8.18 -6.53
C LYS A 164 43.20 -7.05 -6.02
N PRO A 165 43.02 -5.79 -6.45
CA PRO A 165 43.80 -4.67 -5.91
C PRO A 165 43.48 -4.42 -4.43
N PRO A 166 44.44 -3.96 -3.61
CA PRO A 166 44.22 -3.75 -2.18
C PRO A 166 43.19 -2.66 -1.91
N ARG A 167 42.38 -2.88 -0.86
CA ARG A 167 41.28 -2.00 -0.43
C ARG A 167 41.81 -0.62 -0.03
N ALA A 168 41.19 0.43 -0.55
CA ALA A 168 41.57 1.82 -0.26
C ALA A 168 41.39 2.16 1.23
N VAL A 169 42.43 2.73 1.86
CA VAL A 169 42.41 3.21 3.25
C VAL A 169 41.75 4.60 3.30
N PRO A 170 40.85 4.88 4.26
CA PRO A 170 40.20 6.19 4.38
C PRO A 170 41.21 7.30 4.69
N ARG A 171 41.10 8.43 3.97
CA ARG A 171 41.98 9.59 4.15
C ARG A 171 41.61 10.33 5.45
N LYS A 172 42.59 10.65 6.28
CA LYS A 172 42.40 11.50 7.47
C LYS A 172 41.90 12.90 7.03
N PRO A 173 40.92 13.50 7.73
CA PRO A 173 40.40 14.82 7.40
C PRO A 173 41.49 15.90 7.56
N LYS A 174 41.56 16.84 6.60
CA LYS A 174 42.53 17.95 6.64
C LYS A 174 42.20 18.90 7.81
N PRO A 175 43.18 19.39 8.58
CA PRO A 175 42.92 20.37 9.63
C PRO A 175 42.38 21.68 9.02
N LYS A 176 41.30 22.22 9.60
CA LYS A 176 40.75 23.52 9.20
C LYS A 176 41.78 24.61 9.52
N LYS A 177 42.21 25.37 8.52
CA LYS A 177 43.01 26.59 8.73
C LYS A 177 42.15 27.62 9.47
N LEU A 178 42.57 28.01 10.68
CA LEU A 178 42.04 29.17 11.40
C LEU A 178 42.28 30.41 10.55
N ILE A 179 41.22 31.01 10.01
CA ILE A 179 41.28 32.31 9.35
C ILE A 179 41.41 33.34 10.48
N ALA A 180 42.57 34.01 10.55
CA ALA A 180 42.84 35.05 11.53
C ALA A 180 41.82 36.19 11.39
N ARG A 181 41.05 36.47 12.46
CA ARG A 181 40.17 37.63 12.56
C ARG A 181 41.03 38.89 12.40
N GLY A 182 40.72 39.70 11.39
CA GLY A 182 41.40 40.95 11.10
C GLY A 182 41.45 41.88 12.31
N LYS A 183 42.57 42.62 12.41
CA LYS A 183 42.85 43.63 13.43
C LYS A 183 41.71 44.66 13.48
N GLY A 184 40.96 44.65 14.58
CA GLY A 184 40.01 45.72 14.92
C GLY A 184 40.75 47.05 15.03
N LYS A 185 40.36 48.01 14.18
CA LYS A 185 40.80 49.40 14.23
C LYS A 185 40.04 50.09 15.38
N LYS A 186 40.79 50.87 16.16
CA LYS A 186 40.41 51.59 17.39
C LYS A 186 39.05 52.31 17.31
N GLY A 187 38.25 52.18 18.36
CA GLY A 187 37.12 53.06 18.69
C GLY A 187 37.05 53.21 20.20
N THR A 188 37.44 54.38 20.70
CA THR A 188 37.53 54.77 22.11
C THR A 188 36.16 54.84 22.77
N ARG A 189 36.08 54.41 24.03
CA ARG A 189 34.96 54.66 24.94
C ARG A 189 34.86 56.15 25.25
N SER A 190 33.65 56.71 25.22
CA SER A 190 33.26 57.82 26.10
C SER A 190 31.97 57.44 26.81
N LYS A 191 32.00 57.56 28.14
CA LYS A 191 30.87 57.49 29.06
C LYS A 191 30.10 58.81 28.98
N THR A 192 28.77 58.72 28.99
CA THR A 192 27.81 59.48 29.81
C THR A 192 26.42 58.95 29.51
#